data_AF-A0A2V9JQ12-F1
#
_entry.id   AF-A0A2V9JQ12-F1
#
_cell.length_a   1.000
_cell.length_b   1.000
_cell.length_c   1.000
_cell.angle_alpha   90.00
_cell.angle_beta   90.00
_cell.angle_gamma   90.00
#
_symmetry.space_group_name_H-M   'P 1'
#
loop_
_entity.id
_entity.type
_entity.pdbx_description
1 polymer ?
#
loop_
_entity_poly.entity_id
_entity_poly.type
_entity_poly.pdbx_seq_one_letter_code
_entity_poly.pdbx_strand_id
1 'polypeptide(L)' 'MVKADRQRPFTDKGKIWIDLDNSPHVPFFAPIVEELGKHGYPVVVTARDCFQVRELADLFHLNYRLVGHHSGKGKI' A
#
# COMPACT_ATOMS: atom_id res chain seq x y z
N MET A 1 27.64 -17.49 20.80
CA MET A 1 27.31 -16.07 21.00
C MET A 1 26.54 -15.57 19.79
N VAL A 2 25.20 -15.70 19.79
CA VAL A 2 24.32 -15.11 18.78
C VAL A 2 23.34 -14.24 19.56
N LYS A 3 23.38 -12.94 19.29
CA LYS A 3 22.64 -11.92 20.04
C LYS A 3 21.14 -12.12 19.83
N ALA A 4 20.43 -12.08 20.95
CA ALA A 4 18.98 -12.15 21.06
C ALA A 4 18.28 -11.21 20.07
N ASP A 5 17.25 -11.74 19.42
CA ASP A 5 16.28 -10.97 18.67
C ASP A 5 15.66 -9.92 19.59
N ARG A 6 15.88 -8.65 19.24
CA ARG A 6 15.55 -7.52 20.11
C ARG A 6 14.07 -7.22 19.90
N GLN A 7 13.20 -7.91 20.65
CA GLN A 7 11.79 -7.58 20.75
C GLN A 7 11.67 -6.11 21.16
N ARG A 8 11.40 -5.24 20.18
CA ARG A 8 11.05 -3.85 20.46
C ARG A 8 9.68 -3.89 21.13
N PRO A 9 9.49 -3.21 22.27
CA PRO A 9 8.16 -3.04 22.80
C PRO A 9 7.33 -2.34 21.72
N PHE A 10 6.17 -2.89 21.35
CA PHE A 10 5.22 -2.27 20.43
C PHE A 10 4.58 -1.04 21.09
N THR A 11 5.39 -0.04 21.44
CA THR A 11 4.93 1.18 22.12
C THR A 11 4.56 2.29 21.15
N ASP A 12 4.89 2.12 19.87
CA ASP A 12 4.34 2.89 18.76
C ASP A 12 3.54 1.96 17.86
N LYS A 13 2.36 2.40 17.39
CA LYS A 13 1.56 1.62 16.44
C LYS A 13 2.43 1.28 15.24
N GLY A 14 2.56 -0.02 14.96
CA GLY A 14 3.39 -0.52 13.87
C GLY A 14 3.00 0.13 12.55
N LYS A 15 4.00 0.45 11.72
CA LYS A 15 3.77 0.98 10.38
C LYS A 15 3.23 -0.12 9.47
N ILE A 16 2.12 0.15 8.79
CA ILE A 16 1.44 -0.77 7.88
C ILE A 16 1.74 -0.36 6.44
N TRP A 17 2.09 -1.32 5.60
CA TRP A 17 2.28 -1.13 4.17
C TRP A 17 1.26 -1.98 3.41
N ILE A 18 0.52 -1.34 2.49
CA ILE A 18 -0.49 -1.96 1.63
C ILE A 18 -0.08 -1.71 0.17
N ASP A 19 0.10 -2.77 -0.61
CA ASP A 19 0.42 -2.70 -2.05
C ASP A 19 -0.84 -3.05 -2.88
N LEU A 20 -1.24 -2.13 -3.76
CA LEU A 20 -2.35 -2.30 -4.68
C LEU A 20 -1.78 -2.75 -6.04
N ASP A 21 -1.88 -4.05 -6.32
CA ASP A 21 -1.28 -4.67 -7.52
C ASP A 21 -2.31 -5.03 -8.61
N ASN A 22 -3.61 -4.96 -8.29
CA ASN A 22 -4.70 -5.18 -9.22
C ASN A 22 -5.93 -4.33 -8.85
N SER A 23 -6.83 -4.10 -9.82
CA SER A 23 -7.94 -3.16 -9.66
C SER A 23 -8.88 -3.51 -8.49
N PRO A 24 -9.27 -4.79 -8.25
CA PRO A 24 -10.08 -5.16 -7.07
C PRO A 24 -9.50 -4.75 -5.72
N HIS A 25 -8.18 -4.60 -5.58
CA HIS A 25 -7.57 -4.17 -4.33
C HIS A 25 -7.99 -2.76 -3.93
N VAL A 26 -8.21 -1.86 -4.88
CA VAL A 26 -8.53 -0.45 -4.60
C VAL A 26 -9.83 -0.31 -3.79
N PRO A 27 -11.01 -0.74 -4.27
CA PRO A 27 -12.26 -0.60 -3.52
C PRO A 27 -12.26 -1.46 -2.25
N PHE A 28 -11.52 -2.57 -2.22
CA PHE A 28 -11.42 -3.44 -1.05
C PHE A 28 -10.62 -2.78 0.09
N PHE A 29 -9.45 -2.20 -0.21
CA PHE A 29 -8.57 -1.62 0.80
C PHE A 29 -8.92 -0.17 1.16
N ALA A 30 -9.66 0.57 0.32
CA ALA A 30 -10.04 1.94 0.63
C ALA A 30 -10.68 2.13 2.03
N PRO A 31 -11.73 1.38 2.42
CA PRO A 31 -12.30 1.51 3.76
C PRO A 31 -11.34 1.05 4.87
N ILE A 32 -10.46 0.09 4.58
CA ILE A 32 -9.48 -0.42 5.55
C ILE A 32 -8.40 0.62 5.84
N VAL A 33 -7.88 1.27 4.80
CA VAL A 33 -6.87 2.35 4.92
C VAL A 33 -7.44 3.51 5.72
N GLU A 34 -8.69 3.90 5.45
CA GLU A 34 -9.38 4.96 6.19
C GLU A 34 -9.49 4.62 7.68
N GLU A 35 -9.94 3.40 8.01
CA GLU A 35 -10.16 2.97 9.38
C GLU A 35 -8.83 2.84 10.15
N LEU A 36 -7.80 2.28 9.52
CA LEU A 36 -6.44 2.26 10.09
C LEU A 36 -5.94 3.68 10.41
N GLY A 37 -6.20 4.64 9.53
CA GLY A 37 -5.90 6.05 9.75
C GLY A 37 -6.67 6.65 10.94
N LYS A 38 -7.97 6.39 11.07
CA LYS A 38 -8.80 6.82 12.21
C LYS A 38 -8.31 6.25 13.53
N HIS A 39 -7.83 5.00 13.51
CA HIS A 39 -7.19 4.38 14.66
C HIS A 39 -5.74 4.84 14.86
N GLY A 40 -5.19 5.76 14.07
CA GLY A 40 -3.84 6.31 14.26
C GLY A 40 -2.71 5.34 13.89
N TYR A 41 -2.97 4.34 13.06
CA TYR A 41 -1.90 3.53 12.47
C TYR A 41 -1.21 4.32 11.36
N PRO A 42 0.13 4.37 11.32
CA PRO A 42 0.85 4.91 10.18
C PRO A 42 0.70 3.96 8.98
N VAL A 43 -0.03 4.38 7.94
CA VAL A 43 -0.24 3.59 6.73
C VAL A 43 0.54 4.18 5.56
N VAL A 44 1.21 3.32 4.78
CA VAL A 44 1.75 3.64 3.46
C VAL A 44 1.02 2.78 2.44
N VAL A 45 0.44 3.43 1.44
CA VAL A 45 -0.18 2.76 0.30
C VAL A 45 0.73 2.91 -0.92
N THR A 46 0.98 1.82 -1.63
CA THR A 46 1.59 1.85 -2.96
C THR A 46 0.59 1.36 -3.99
N ALA A 47 0.61 1.95 -5.18
CA ALA A 47 -0.23 1.53 -6.29
C ALA A 47 0.66 1.29 -7.51
N ARG A 48 0.37 0.23 -8.26
CA ARG A 48 1.11 -0.08 -9.48
C ARG A 48 0.49 0.59 -10.69
N ASP A 49 1.34 1.03 -11.63
CA ASP A 49 0.90 1.58 -12.92
C ASP A 49 0.54 0.44 -13.89
N CYS A 50 -0.46 -0.35 -13.52
CA CYS A 50 -0.98 -1.45 -14.31
C CYS A 50 -2.52 -1.45 -14.29
N PHE A 51 -3.11 -1.92 -15.39
CA PHE A 51 -4.56 -2.01 -15.56
C PHE A 51 -5.27 -0.66 -15.32
N GLN A 52 -6.22 -0.62 -14.37
CA GLN A 52 -6.99 0.56 -13.96
C GLN A 52 -6.70 0.95 -12.50
N VAL A 53 -5.61 0.43 -11.91
CA VAL A 53 -5.32 0.59 -10.47
C VAL A 53 -5.16 2.06 -10.12
N ARG A 54 -4.42 2.81 -10.96
CA ARG A 54 -4.15 4.23 -10.75
C ARG A 54 -5.44 5.05 -10.83
N GLU A 55 -6.20 4.89 -11.90
CA GLU A 55 -7.45 5.61 -12.15
C GLU A 55 -8.45 5.36 -11.04
N LEU A 56 -8.51 4.12 -10.56
CA LEU A 56 -9.40 3.75 -9.47
C LEU A 56 -8.90 4.31 -8.13
N ALA A 57 -7.59 4.30 -7.87
CA ALA A 57 -7.03 4.88 -6.64
C ALA A 57 -7.24 6.40 -6.58
N ASP A 58 -7.17 7.08 -7.73
CA ASP A 58 -7.50 8.50 -7.87
C ASP A 58 -8.99 8.76 -7.62
N LEU A 59 -9.88 7.91 -8.18
CA LEU A 59 -11.32 7.99 -7.98
C LEU A 59 -11.72 7.82 -6.50
N PHE A 60 -11.04 6.92 -5.78
CA PHE A 60 -11.24 6.68 -4.35
C PHE A 60 -10.48 7.65 -3.45
N HIS A 61 -9.79 8.65 -4.03
CA HIS A 61 -9.02 9.67 -3.31
C HIS A 61 -7.99 9.09 -2.33
N LEU A 62 -7.38 7.95 -2.69
CA LEU A 62 -6.36 7.33 -1.85
C LEU A 62 -5.06 8.14 -1.88
N ASN A 63 -4.42 8.28 -0.71
CA ASN A 63 -3.05 8.78 -0.66
C ASN A 63 -2.07 7.62 -0.88
N TYR A 64 -1.54 7.50 -2.09
CA TYR A 64 -0.67 6.41 -2.49
C TYR A 64 0.61 6.90 -3.18
N ARG A 65 1.59 6.00 -3.28
CA ARG A 65 2.81 6.19 -4.07
C ARG A 65 2.79 5.26 -5.26
N LEU A 66 3.01 5.80 -6.47
CA LEU A 66 3.18 4.97 -7.66
C LEU A 66 4.47 4.15 -7.56
N VAL A 67 4.38 2.85 -7.85
CA VAL A 67 5.51 1.93 -7.91
C VAL A 67 5.44 1.04 -9.14
N GLY A 68 6.57 0.84 -9.80
CA GLY A 68 6.65 0.07 -11.05
C GLY A 68 6.24 0.89 -12.27
N HIS A 69 7.18 1.12 -13.18
CA HIS A 69 6.91 1.72 -14.49
C HIS A 69 6.66 0.57 -15.48
N HIS A 70 5.51 0.55 -16.14
CA HIS A 70 5.24 -0.46 -17.16
C HIS A 70 6.20 -0.22 -18.35
N SER A 71 7.22 -1.07 -18.49
CA SER A 71 8.03 -1.15 -19.72
C SER A 71 7.22 -1.83 -20.81
N GLY A 72 6.14 -1.18 -21.25
CA GLY A 72 5.29 -1.66 -22.34
C GLY A 72 6.00 -1.54 -23.67
N LYS A 73 6.90 -2.47 -23.99
CA LYS A 73 7.28 -2.85 -25.37
C LYS A 73 7.73 -4.31 -25.39
N GLY A 74 6.75 -5.22 -25.43
CA GLY A 74 6.96 -6.48 -26.15
C GLY A 74 7.17 -6.12 -27.62
N LYS A 75 8.42 -6.17 -28.08
CA LYS A 75 8.75 -6.25 -29.50
C LYS A 75 8.15 -7.53 -30.06
N ILE A 76 7.17 -7.42 -30.95
CA ILE A 76 6.97 -8.31 -32.10
C ILE A 76 6.52 -7.43 -33.27
#